data_AF-A0AAV1AD38-F1
#
_entry.id   AF-A0AAV1AD38-F1
#
_cell.length_a   1.000
_cell.length_b   1.000
_cell.length_c   1.000
_cell.angle_alpha   90.00
_cell.angle_beta   90.00
_cell.angle_gamma   90.00
#
_symmetry.space_group_name_H-M   'P 1'
#
loop_
_entity.id
_entity.type
_entity.pdbx_description
1 polymer ?
#
loop_
_entity_poly.entity_id
_entity_poly.type
_entity_poly.pdbx_seq_one_letter_code
_entity_poly.pdbx_strand_id
1 'polypeptide(L)'
;ALSNKALAVVEALEGKRVETFMSSFRAVTEESGLPLKKLDKKLERTLLHSYRKELTSQVSAETDPVSLLPKVVSLLYVQVYHKALQAPGRAISVAISQLTDKLDETACKIIADYQAAAVTLLTLSATPDDEDSCASNRIKEILESQMPALKVWFRDGRILC
;
A
#
# COMPACT_ATOMS: atom_id res chain seq x y z
N ALA A 1 -33.18 15.36 2.42
CA ALA A 1 -32.00 16.14 1.99
C ALA A 1 -30.70 15.40 2.25
N LEU A 2 -30.40 15.04 3.50
CA LEU A 2 -29.15 14.37 3.87
C LEU A 2 -28.90 13.02 3.17
N SER A 3 -29.92 12.16 3.07
CA SER A 3 -29.80 10.86 2.38
C SER A 3 -29.34 11.00 0.91
N ASN A 4 -29.86 11.98 0.17
CA ASN A 4 -29.43 12.23 -1.22
C ASN A 4 -27.97 12.70 -1.29
N LYS A 5 -27.54 13.54 -0.34
CA LYS A 5 -26.13 13.98 -0.24
C LYS A 5 -25.21 12.81 0.10
N ALA A 6 -25.63 11.91 0.99
CA ALA A 6 -24.87 10.71 1.32
C ALA A 6 -24.70 9.78 0.11
N LEU A 7 -25.77 9.59 -0.68
CA LEU A 7 -25.70 8.83 -1.93
C LEU A 7 -24.70 9.45 -2.91
N ALA A 8 -24.72 10.78 -3.07
CA ALA A 8 -23.78 11.50 -3.93
C ALA A 8 -22.31 11.38 -3.48
N VAL A 9 -22.04 11.16 -2.18
CA VAL A 9 -20.68 10.85 -1.70
C VAL A 9 -20.26 9.46 -2.16
N VAL A 10 -21.15 8.46 -2.07
CA VAL A 10 -20.87 7.09 -2.50
C VAL A 10 -20.58 7.06 -4.00
N GLU A 11 -21.43 7.70 -4.82
CA GLU A 11 -21.21 7.80 -6.26
C GLU A 11 -19.90 8.53 -6.60
N ALA A 12 -19.58 9.60 -5.87
CA ALA A 12 -18.34 10.34 -6.08
C ALA A 12 -17.09 9.55 -5.64
N LEU A 13 -17.21 8.67 -4.65
CA LEU A 13 -16.14 7.77 -4.20
C LEU A 13 -15.82 6.69 -5.24
N GLU A 14 -16.82 6.19 -5.94
CA GLU A 14 -16.64 5.27 -7.08
C GLU A 14 -16.06 5.97 -8.32
N GLY A 15 -16.19 7.30 -8.38
CA GLY A 15 -15.56 8.13 -9.39
C GLY A 15 -14.03 8.21 -9.27
N LYS A 16 -13.36 8.55 -10.38
CA LYS A 16 -11.88 8.70 -10.43
C LYS A 16 -11.37 10.10 -10.06
N ARG A 17 -12.18 10.94 -9.41
CA ARG A 17 -11.86 12.36 -9.14
C ARG A 17 -11.98 12.71 -7.67
N VAL A 18 -10.84 12.88 -7.01
CA VAL A 18 -10.74 13.24 -5.58
C VAL A 18 -11.45 14.56 -5.29
N GLU A 19 -11.35 15.57 -6.16
CA GLU A 19 -12.02 16.86 -5.94
C GLU A 19 -13.55 16.75 -5.91
N THR A 20 -14.11 15.88 -6.75
CA THR A 20 -15.56 15.61 -6.76
C THR A 20 -15.98 14.93 -5.46
N PHE A 21 -15.23 13.91 -5.02
CA PHE A 21 -15.45 13.26 -3.73
C PHE A 21 -15.38 14.27 -2.57
N MET A 22 -14.33 15.08 -2.50
CA MET A 22 -14.14 16.06 -1.42
C MET A 22 -15.23 17.13 -1.39
N SER A 23 -15.77 17.50 -2.55
CA SER A 23 -16.88 18.46 -2.66
C SER A 23 -18.20 17.84 -2.16
N SER A 24 -18.55 16.63 -2.61
CA SER A 24 -19.73 15.91 -2.12
C SER A 24 -19.63 15.61 -0.62
N PHE A 25 -18.44 15.22 -0.15
CA PHE A 25 -18.18 14.91 1.26
C PHE A 25 -18.33 16.15 2.14
N ARG A 26 -17.77 17.30 1.74
CA ARG A 26 -18.01 18.57 2.45
C ARG A 26 -19.50 18.88 2.57
N ALA A 27 -20.23 18.77 1.47
CA ALA A 27 -21.67 19.05 1.45
C ALA A 27 -22.49 18.14 2.39
N VAL A 28 -22.11 16.86 2.57
CA VAL A 28 -22.80 15.97 3.53
C VAL A 28 -22.41 16.29 4.97
N THR A 29 -21.15 16.64 5.22
CA THR A 29 -20.67 16.96 6.56
C THR A 29 -21.20 18.29 7.09
N GLU A 30 -21.35 19.29 6.23
CA GLU A 30 -22.00 20.57 6.55
C GLU A 30 -23.46 20.36 6.95
N GLU A 31 -24.21 19.58 6.17
CA GLU A 31 -25.61 19.24 6.46
C GLU A 31 -25.73 18.42 7.76
N SER A 32 -24.75 17.57 8.05
CA SER A 32 -24.71 16.75 9.28
C SER A 32 -24.26 17.53 10.52
N GLY A 33 -23.84 18.79 10.37
CA GLY A 33 -23.24 19.57 11.46
C GLY A 33 -21.90 19.02 11.95
N LEU A 34 -21.19 18.24 11.11
CA LEU A 34 -19.90 17.63 11.42
C LEU A 34 -18.78 18.47 10.78
N PRO A 35 -18.06 19.31 11.53
CA PRO A 35 -17.00 20.13 10.96
C PRO A 35 -15.80 19.26 10.53
N LEU A 36 -15.42 19.33 9.26
CA LEU A 36 -14.20 18.73 8.76
C LEU A 36 -12.99 19.55 9.18
N LYS A 37 -12.23 19.02 10.15
CA LYS A 37 -10.96 19.59 10.59
C LYS A 37 -9.81 18.73 10.13
N LYS A 38 -8.73 19.38 9.69
CA LYS A 38 -7.43 18.69 9.55
C LYS A 38 -6.97 18.26 10.93
N LEU A 39 -6.28 17.13 10.98
CA LEU A 39 -5.67 16.65 12.21
C LEU A 39 -4.61 17.66 12.65
N ASP A 40 -4.46 17.84 13.96
CA ASP A 40 -3.35 18.64 14.47
C ASP A 40 -2.04 17.86 14.34
N LYS A 41 -0.91 18.58 14.24
CA LYS A 41 0.42 17.98 14.03
C LYS A 41 0.79 16.94 15.09
N LYS A 42 0.32 17.07 16.34
CA LYS A 42 0.62 16.13 17.42
C LYS A 42 -0.14 14.83 17.20
N LEU A 43 -1.40 14.90 16.80
CA LEU A 43 -2.23 13.74 16.50
C LEU A 43 -1.77 13.04 15.21
N GLU A 44 -1.43 13.78 14.15
CA GLU A 44 -0.82 13.21 12.93
C GLU A 44 0.45 12.42 13.26
N ARG A 45 1.37 13.01 14.04
CA ARG A 45 2.60 12.35 14.46
C ARG A 45 2.34 11.09 15.29
N THR A 46 1.35 11.14 16.19
CA THR A 46 0.97 10.00 17.04
C THR A 46 0.41 8.86 16.19
N LEU A 47 -0.48 9.16 15.24
CA LEU A 47 -1.06 8.17 14.34
C LEU A 47 0.00 7.56 13.42
N LEU A 48 0.90 8.37 12.85
CA LEU A 48 1.99 7.86 12.01
C LEU A 48 2.95 6.96 12.80
N HIS A 49 3.25 7.29 14.05
CA HIS A 49 4.08 6.44 14.91
C HIS A 49 3.40 5.11 15.19
N SER A 50 2.11 5.13 15.56
CA SER A 50 1.31 3.92 15.79
C SER A 50 1.23 3.07 14.52
N TYR A 51 0.93 3.70 13.39
CA TYR A 51 0.81 3.04 12.09
C TYR A 51 2.11 2.40 11.64
N ARG A 52 3.25 3.08 11.82
CA ARG A 52 4.58 2.50 11.55
C ARG A 52 4.83 1.27 12.43
N LYS A 53 4.53 1.36 13.74
CA LYS A 53 4.73 0.25 14.68
C LYS A 53 3.89 -0.96 14.27
N GLU A 54 2.62 -0.73 13.93
CA GLU A 54 1.70 -1.75 13.47
C GLU A 54 2.17 -2.38 12.15
N LEU A 55 2.54 -1.57 11.15
CA LEU A 55 3.09 -2.08 9.89
C LEU A 55 4.35 -2.93 10.10
N THR A 56 5.27 -2.51 10.97
CA THR A 56 6.47 -3.30 11.29
C THR A 56 6.09 -4.66 11.88
N SER A 57 5.09 -4.71 12.77
CA SER A 57 4.58 -5.96 13.33
C SER A 57 3.97 -6.84 12.24
N GLN A 58 3.12 -6.27 11.38
CA GLN A 58 2.48 -7.00 10.29
C GLN A 58 3.50 -7.54 9.28
N VAL A 59 4.48 -6.74 8.86
CA VAL A 59 5.56 -7.18 7.97
C VAL A 59 6.35 -8.34 8.59
N SER A 60 6.59 -8.30 9.90
CA SER A 60 7.31 -9.37 10.59
C SER A 60 6.49 -10.67 10.60
N ALA A 61 5.19 -10.59 10.91
CA ALA A 61 4.28 -11.73 11.02
C ALA A 61 3.76 -12.27 9.68
N GLU A 62 3.86 -11.51 8.58
CA GLU A 62 3.30 -11.88 7.29
C GLU A 62 3.96 -13.14 6.70
N THR A 63 3.16 -14.11 6.29
CA THR A 63 3.64 -15.37 5.70
C THR A 63 3.32 -15.48 4.23
N ASP A 64 2.38 -14.68 3.71
CA ASP A 64 2.05 -14.68 2.30
C ASP A 64 2.97 -13.73 1.52
N PRO A 65 3.71 -14.21 0.50
CA PRO A 65 4.63 -13.38 -0.27
C PRO A 65 3.92 -12.24 -1.01
N VAL A 66 2.71 -12.47 -1.54
CA VAL A 66 1.97 -11.46 -2.29
C VAL A 66 1.49 -10.34 -1.36
N SER A 67 0.99 -10.68 -0.18
CA SER A 67 0.51 -9.74 0.84
C SER A 67 1.64 -8.99 1.55
N LEU A 68 2.86 -9.54 1.55
CA LEU A 68 4.03 -8.87 2.12
C LEU A 68 4.36 -7.57 1.40
N LEU A 69 4.36 -7.59 0.07
CA LEU A 69 4.76 -6.46 -0.77
C LEU A 69 4.02 -5.14 -0.45
N PRO A 70 2.66 -5.08 -0.44
CA PRO A 70 1.96 -3.84 -0.14
C PRO A 70 2.23 -3.32 1.28
N LYS A 71 2.40 -4.21 2.27
CA LYS A 71 2.73 -3.81 3.65
C LYS A 71 4.13 -3.20 3.73
N VAL A 72 5.07 -3.83 3.04
CA VAL A 72 6.45 -3.39 2.89
C VAL A 72 6.53 -2.01 2.22
N VAL A 73 5.87 -1.83 1.08
CA VAL A 73 5.86 -0.56 0.34
C VAL A 73 5.19 0.54 1.17
N SER A 74 4.13 0.21 1.90
CA SER A 74 3.49 1.16 2.83
C SER A 74 4.42 1.57 3.97
N LEU A 75 5.20 0.63 4.52
CA LEU A 75 6.18 0.91 5.56
C LEU A 75 7.29 1.84 5.06
N LEU A 76 7.82 1.59 3.85
CA LEU A 76 8.80 2.47 3.20
C LEU A 76 8.27 3.88 3.04
N TYR A 77 7.04 4.01 2.55
CA TYR A 77 6.44 5.31 2.30
C TYR A 77 6.30 6.14 3.59
N VAL A 78 5.94 5.49 4.70
CA VAL A 78 5.89 6.13 6.02
C VAL A 78 7.30 6.52 6.51
N GLN A 79 8.32 5.71 6.25
CA GLN A 79 9.70 5.99 6.66
C GLN A 79 10.31 7.14 5.86
N VAL A 80 10.09 7.19 4.54
CA VAL A 80 10.70 8.16 3.62
C VAL A 80 9.94 9.49 3.58
N TYR A 81 8.61 9.44 3.46
CA TYR A 81 7.79 10.65 3.26
C TYR A 81 7.07 11.13 4.52
N HIS A 82 7.15 10.38 5.62
CA HIS A 82 6.39 10.65 6.85
C HIS A 82 4.89 10.80 6.59
N LYS A 83 4.35 9.96 5.70
CA LYS A 83 2.94 9.94 5.33
C LYS A 83 2.43 8.51 5.30
N ALA A 84 1.20 8.30 5.76
CA ALA A 84 0.53 7.03 5.63
C ALA A 84 0.22 6.78 4.15
N LEU A 85 0.48 5.56 3.68
CA LEU A 85 0.11 5.08 2.36
C LEU A 85 -0.84 3.90 2.54
N GLN A 86 -2.04 4.02 2.00
CA GLN A 86 -2.92 2.88 1.77
C GLN A 86 -3.05 2.70 0.27
N ALA A 87 -2.31 1.75 -0.27
CA ALA A 87 -2.32 1.44 -1.68
C ALA A 87 -2.90 0.04 -1.89
N PRO A 88 -3.99 -0.12 -2.68
CA PRO A 88 -4.42 -1.44 -3.13
C PRO A 88 -3.33 -2.06 -4.01
N GLY A 89 -3.29 -3.39 -4.12
CA GLY A 89 -2.25 -4.11 -4.87
C GLY A 89 -1.97 -3.56 -6.29
N ARG A 90 -3.01 -3.06 -6.99
CA ARG A 90 -2.89 -2.45 -8.33
C ARG A 90 -2.17 -1.11 -8.35
N ALA A 91 -2.14 -0.38 -7.24
CA ALA A 91 -1.47 0.92 -7.12
C ALA A 91 -0.03 0.79 -6.57
N ILE A 92 0.42 -0.42 -6.24
CA ILE A 92 1.74 -0.65 -5.67
C ILE A 92 2.86 -0.30 -6.64
N SER A 93 2.73 -0.58 -7.94
CA SER A 93 3.77 -0.18 -8.91
C SER A 93 3.96 1.34 -8.99
N VAL A 94 2.88 2.11 -8.85
CA VAL A 94 2.91 3.58 -8.80
C VAL A 94 3.56 4.08 -7.51
N ALA A 95 3.30 3.41 -6.38
CA ALA A 95 3.96 3.74 -5.12
C ALA A 95 5.47 3.43 -5.17
N ILE A 96 5.86 2.31 -5.79
CA ILE A 96 7.27 1.94 -5.99
C ILE A 96 7.97 2.97 -6.89
N SER A 97 7.35 3.38 -8.00
CA SER A 97 7.96 4.37 -8.90
C SER A 97 8.14 5.75 -8.26
N GLN A 98 7.36 6.10 -7.24
CA GLN A 98 7.60 7.32 -6.46
C GLN A 98 8.77 7.15 -5.50
N LEU A 99 8.95 5.95 -4.93
CA LEU A 99 10.03 5.63 -4.01
C LEU A 99 11.40 5.54 -4.69
N THR A 100 11.47 5.33 -6.01
CA THR A 100 12.76 5.13 -6.71
C THR A 100 13.72 6.32 -6.60
N ASP A 101 13.20 7.53 -6.43
CA ASP A 101 14.02 8.74 -6.26
C ASP A 101 14.65 8.86 -4.86
N LYS A 102 14.26 8.00 -3.92
CA LYS A 102 14.64 8.04 -2.50
C LYS A 102 15.36 6.78 -2.03
N LEU A 103 15.37 5.75 -2.85
CA LEU A 103 16.02 4.48 -2.58
C LEU A 103 17.29 4.35 -3.43
N ASP A 104 18.25 3.57 -2.97
CA ASP A 104 19.39 3.21 -3.78
C ASP A 104 18.98 2.27 -4.93
N GLU A 105 19.79 2.23 -5.99
CA GLU A 105 19.51 1.45 -7.20
C GLU A 105 19.32 -0.05 -6.92
N THR A 106 20.02 -0.58 -5.91
CA THR A 106 19.91 -2.00 -5.54
C THR A 106 18.56 -2.27 -4.90
N ALA A 107 18.13 -1.42 -3.96
CA ALA A 107 16.82 -1.51 -3.32
C ALA A 107 15.65 -1.36 -4.32
N CYS A 108 15.76 -0.39 -5.23
CA CYS A 108 14.79 -0.18 -6.31
C CYS A 108 14.61 -1.46 -7.14
N LYS A 109 15.73 -2.09 -7.54
CA LYS A 109 15.72 -3.31 -8.33
C LYS A 109 15.08 -4.47 -7.57
N ILE A 110 15.47 -4.69 -6.31
CA ILE A 110 14.91 -5.78 -5.49
C ILE A 110 13.39 -5.66 -5.37
N ILE A 111 12.87 -4.46 -5.10
CA ILE A 111 11.44 -4.23 -4.92
C ILE A 111 10.69 -4.37 -6.24
N ALA A 112 11.25 -3.86 -7.34
CA ALA A 112 10.67 -3.97 -8.68
C ALA A 112 10.61 -5.44 -9.15
N ASP A 113 11.69 -6.20 -8.97
CA ASP A 113 11.76 -7.62 -9.33
C ASP A 113 10.75 -8.44 -8.52
N TYR A 114 10.64 -8.18 -7.21
CA TYR A 114 9.65 -8.82 -6.35
C TYR A 114 8.21 -8.50 -6.80
N GLN A 115 7.94 -7.23 -7.13
CA GLN A 115 6.64 -6.80 -7.62
C GLN A 115 6.27 -7.44 -8.96
N ALA A 116 7.24 -7.56 -9.88
CA ALA A 116 7.02 -8.24 -11.16
C ALA A 116 6.67 -9.71 -10.94
N ALA A 117 7.45 -10.44 -10.13
CA ALA A 117 7.20 -11.83 -9.80
C ALA A 117 5.85 -12.05 -9.09
N ALA A 118 5.47 -11.16 -8.15
CA ALA A 118 4.17 -11.22 -7.48
C ALA A 118 3.00 -11.00 -8.46
N VAL A 119 3.14 -10.08 -9.42
CA VAL A 119 2.13 -9.88 -10.47
C VAL A 119 2.04 -11.11 -11.38
N THR A 120 3.17 -11.69 -11.80
CA THR A 120 3.17 -12.92 -12.61
C THR A 120 2.48 -14.06 -11.88
N LEU A 121 2.76 -14.26 -10.59
CA LEU A 121 2.09 -15.26 -9.77
C LEU A 121 0.56 -15.08 -9.76
N LEU A 122 0.10 -13.84 -9.56
CA LEU A 122 -1.32 -13.51 -9.56
C LEU A 122 -1.98 -13.72 -10.93
N THR A 123 -1.26 -13.45 -12.01
CA THR A 123 -1.74 -13.67 -13.38
C THR A 123 -1.91 -15.17 -13.67
N LEU A 124 -0.88 -15.98 -13.38
CA LEU A 124 -0.94 -17.44 -13.57
C LEU A 124 -2.00 -18.10 -12.67
N SER A 125 -2.20 -17.59 -11.46
CA SER A 125 -3.24 -18.10 -10.55
C SER A 125 -4.67 -17.76 -11.00
N ALA A 126 -4.85 -16.81 -11.91
CA ALA A 126 -6.15 -16.43 -12.46
C ALA A 126 -6.56 -17.29 -13.67
N THR A 127 -5.61 -17.99 -14.30
CA THR A 127 -5.83 -18.89 -15.44
C THR A 127 -5.34 -20.30 -15.07
N PRO A 128 -6.19 -21.13 -14.43
CA PRO A 128 -5.77 -22.44 -13.95
C PRO A 128 -5.73 -23.47 -15.08
N ASP A 129 -4.70 -23.38 -15.93
CA ASP A 129 -4.28 -24.48 -16.80
C ASP A 129 -3.22 -25.33 -16.08
N ASP A 130 -3.18 -26.65 -16.32
CA ASP A 130 -2.33 -27.59 -15.58
C ASP A 130 -0.82 -27.28 -15.69
N GLU A 131 -0.36 -26.70 -16.81
CA GLU A 131 1.04 -26.27 -16.97
C GLU A 131 1.38 -25.01 -16.15
N ASP A 132 0.42 -24.10 -16.00
CA ASP A 132 0.58 -22.84 -15.26
C ASP A 132 0.67 -23.07 -13.73
N SER A 133 0.10 -24.17 -13.23
CA SER A 133 0.17 -24.57 -11.82
C SER A 133 1.61 -24.84 -11.35
N CYS A 134 2.42 -25.51 -12.18
CA CYS A 134 3.82 -25.78 -11.85
C CYS A 134 4.67 -24.50 -11.86
N ALA A 135 4.45 -23.63 -12.86
CA ALA A 135 5.12 -22.34 -12.96
C ALA A 135 4.75 -21.41 -11.78
N SER A 136 3.48 -21.37 -11.41
CA SER A 136 2.95 -20.62 -10.26
C SER A 136 3.61 -21.06 -8.95
N ASN A 137 3.68 -22.38 -8.68
CA ASN A 137 4.34 -22.90 -7.49
C ASN A 137 5.82 -22.51 -7.43
N ARG A 138 6.54 -22.60 -8.55
CA ARG A 138 7.96 -22.21 -8.61
C ARG A 138 8.17 -20.73 -8.31
N ILE A 139 7.31 -19.86 -8.85
CA ILE A 139 7.40 -18.41 -8.58
C ILE A 139 7.08 -18.12 -7.12
N LYS A 140 6.09 -18.80 -6.54
CA LYS A 140 5.75 -18.68 -5.13
C LYS A 140 6.92 -19.07 -4.23
N GLU A 141 7.57 -20.20 -4.47
CA GLU A 141 8.76 -20.65 -3.72
C GLU A 141 9.91 -19.63 -3.80
N ILE A 142 10.15 -19.04 -4.98
CA ILE A 142 11.14 -17.98 -5.15
C ILE A 142 10.79 -16.78 -4.27
N LEU A 143 9.55 -16.31 -4.32
CA LEU A 143 9.11 -15.18 -3.52
C LEU A 143 9.23 -15.46 -2.02
N GLU A 144 8.85 -16.66 -1.57
CA GLU A 144 8.97 -17.10 -0.17
C GLU A 144 10.43 -17.12 0.30
N SER A 145 11.36 -17.59 -0.54
CA SER A 145 12.80 -17.59 -0.25
C SER A 145 13.39 -16.18 -0.07
N GLN A 146 12.78 -15.18 -0.72
CA GLN A 146 13.22 -13.78 -0.65
C GLN A 146 12.63 -13.01 0.55
N MET A 147 11.51 -13.49 1.12
CA MET A 147 10.83 -12.81 2.23
C MET A 147 11.74 -12.51 3.44
N PRO A 148 12.61 -13.43 3.92
CA PRO A 148 13.45 -13.17 5.08
C PRO A 148 14.42 -12.01 4.82
N ALA A 149 15.06 -12.00 3.65
CA ALA A 149 15.99 -10.95 3.25
C ALA A 149 15.29 -9.59 3.17
N LEU A 150 14.11 -9.55 2.55
CA LEU A 150 13.25 -8.36 2.50
C LEU A 150 12.91 -7.88 3.92
N LYS A 151 12.35 -8.74 4.77
CA LYS A 151 11.96 -8.37 6.14
C LYS A 151 13.12 -7.81 6.96
N VAL A 152 14.31 -8.41 6.86
CA VAL A 152 15.52 -7.90 7.52
C VAL A 152 15.92 -6.53 6.96
N TRP A 153 15.91 -6.39 5.63
CA TRP A 153 16.24 -5.14 4.95
C TRP A 153 15.34 -3.98 5.41
N PHE A 154 14.02 -4.19 5.52
CA PHE A 154 13.07 -3.17 5.97
C PHE A 154 13.14 -2.84 7.47
N ARG A 155 13.51 -3.83 8.30
CA ARG A 155 13.62 -3.63 9.75
C ARG A 155 14.83 -2.77 10.12
N ASP A 156 15.94 -2.97 9.42
CA ASP A 156 17.22 -2.35 9.79
C ASP A 156 17.31 -0.87 9.36
N GLY A 157 16.30 -0.33 8.68
CA GLY A 157 16.18 1.11 8.44
C GLY A 157 17.32 1.73 7.63
N ARG A 158 18.09 0.93 6.88
CA ARG A 158 19.18 1.36 5.99
C ARG A 158 18.67 2.01 4.70
N ILE A 159 17.62 2.82 4.81
CA ILE A 159 16.93 3.48 3.69
C ILE A 159 17.37 4.95 3.54
N LEU A 160 18.30 5.41 4.37
CA LEU A 160 18.99 6.69 4.16
C LEU A 160 20.48 6.45 4.05
N CYS A 161 20.97 6.42 2.81
CA CYS A 161 22.28 6.97 2.50
C CYS A 161 22.12 8.49 2.32
#